data_AF-A0A9P8L5A2-F1
#
_entry.id   AF-A0A9P8L5A2-F1
#
_cell.length_a   1.000
_cell.length_b   1.000
_cell.length_c   1.000
_cell.angle_alpha   90.00
_cell.angle_beta   90.00
_cell.angle_gamma   90.00
#
_symmetry.space_group_name_H-M   'P 1'
#
loop_
_entity.id
_entity.type
_entity.pdbx_description
1 polymer ?
#
loop_
_entity_poly.entity_id
_entity_poly.type
_entity_poly.pdbx_seq_one_letter_code
_entity_poly.pdbx_strand_id
1 'polypeptide(L)'
;MDSQACGKPDISGNASSNHSPGQELGVQLLDVLERDRYMIPPCFWGDVSRLGNGFFGCQDDYNEEGKAEGHGTWFQLLAKRPSCGDSARGTPYKWHKMDFVTKWSPPNQNVVLCFSTSRDSQDQLRDALSSRLENRNVCDPYMLHTVIVDEVLSIFDRSVWSLRDLVLSVEKVVMPRPRACE
;
A
#
# COMPACT_ATOMS: atom_id res chain seq x y z
N MET A 1 63.47 21.06 39.69
CA MET A 1 62.42 20.13 40.20
C MET A 1 61.16 20.60 39.51
N ASP A 2 61.01 20.16 38.27
CA ASP A 2 60.09 20.74 37.30
C ASP A 2 59.13 19.65 36.83
N SER A 3 57.86 19.83 37.21
CA SER A 3 56.77 18.92 36.88
C SER A 3 56.22 19.22 35.49
N GLN A 4 55.94 18.14 34.76
CA GLN A 4 55.49 18.05 33.37
C GLN A 4 54.22 18.86 33.06
N ALA A 5 54.28 19.56 31.92
CA ALA A 5 53.12 20.04 31.19
C ALA A 5 52.46 18.89 30.42
N CYS A 6 51.17 18.64 30.70
CA CYS A 6 50.32 17.73 29.94
C CYS A 6 49.54 18.55 28.91
N GLY A 7 49.97 18.51 27.64
CA GLY A 7 49.27 19.15 26.53
C GLY A 7 48.03 18.35 26.12
N LYS A 8 46.87 19.02 26.08
CA LYS A 8 45.66 18.50 25.42
C LYS A 8 45.75 18.77 23.91
N PRO A 9 45.40 17.83 23.03
CA PRO A 9 45.15 18.14 21.63
C PRO A 9 43.74 18.73 21.46
N ASP A 10 43.66 19.86 20.76
CA ASP A 10 42.43 20.42 20.20
C ASP A 10 41.85 19.46 19.16
N ILE A 11 40.62 18.99 19.39
CA ILE A 11 39.80 18.33 18.38
C ILE A 11 38.64 19.27 18.06
N SER A 12 38.89 20.25 17.20
CA SER A 12 37.84 20.93 16.45
C SER A 12 37.46 20.04 15.25
N GLY A 13 36.75 18.96 15.55
CA GLY A 13 36.09 18.13 14.55
C GLY A 13 34.85 18.86 14.03
N ASN A 14 35.01 19.57 12.91
CA ASN A 14 33.92 20.13 12.14
C ASN A 14 33.01 18.98 11.66
N ALA A 15 31.92 18.71 12.37
CA ALA A 15 30.89 17.77 11.94
C ALA A 15 30.12 18.41 10.78
N SER A 16 30.67 18.30 9.57
CA SER A 16 29.92 18.53 8.34
C SER A 16 28.87 17.42 8.27
N SER A 17 27.61 17.78 8.57
CA SER A 17 26.47 16.92 8.37
C SER A 17 26.37 16.60 6.88
N ASN A 18 26.84 15.41 6.49
CA ASN A 18 26.57 14.83 5.19
C ASN A 18 25.08 14.47 5.11
N HIS A 19 24.23 15.47 4.87
CA HIS A 19 22.83 15.25 4.53
C HIS A 19 22.80 14.63 3.14
N SER A 20 22.39 13.36 3.06
CA SER A 20 22.26 12.68 1.77
C SER A 20 21.06 13.27 1.01
N PRO A 21 21.20 13.66 -0.26
CA PRO A 21 20.12 14.29 -1.04
C PRO A 21 18.87 13.40 -1.16
N GLY A 22 19.02 12.07 -1.03
CA GLY A 22 17.90 11.13 -1.00
C GLY A 22 17.04 11.18 0.27
N GLN A 23 17.58 11.61 1.42
CA GLN A 23 16.81 11.78 2.65
C GLN A 23 15.94 13.04 2.60
N GLU A 24 16.46 14.11 2.01
CA GLU A 24 15.75 15.39 1.90
C GLU A 24 14.54 15.28 0.96
N LEU A 25 14.69 14.60 -0.17
CA LEU A 25 13.59 14.30 -1.10
C LEU A 25 12.51 13.41 -0.46
N GLY A 26 12.90 12.46 0.39
CA GLY A 26 11.96 11.59 1.10
C GLY A 26 11.10 12.33 2.12
N VAL A 27 11.70 13.27 2.86
CA VAL A 27 10.99 14.12 3.82
C VAL A 27 10.02 15.07 3.09
N GLN A 28 10.47 15.71 2.00
CA GLN A 28 9.61 16.57 1.19
C GLN A 28 8.41 15.83 0.58
N LEU A 29 8.60 14.59 0.12
CA LEU A 29 7.50 13.79 -0.42
C LEU A 29 6.48 13.44 0.67
N LEU A 30 6.94 13.05 1.86
CA LEU A 30 6.05 12.77 2.99
C LEU A 30 5.27 14.01 3.42
N ASP A 31 5.91 15.17 3.48
CA ASP A 31 5.23 16.43 3.82
C ASP A 31 4.11 16.77 2.80
N VAL A 32 4.36 16.59 1.50
CA VAL A 32 3.34 16.79 0.46
C VAL A 32 2.17 15.80 0.58
N LEU A 33 2.46 14.55 0.94
CA LEU A 33 1.47 13.48 1.12
C LEU A 33 0.63 13.69 2.39
N GLU A 34 1.25 14.14 3.48
CA GLU A 34 0.61 14.24 4.80
C GLU A 34 -0.10 15.58 5.03
N ARG A 35 0.42 16.70 4.52
CA ARG A 35 -0.01 18.04 4.98
C ARG A 35 -0.63 18.93 3.91
N ASP A 36 -0.05 18.96 2.71
CA ASP A 36 -0.35 20.05 1.78
C ASP A 36 -1.42 19.71 0.73
N ARG A 37 -1.46 18.46 0.25
CA ARG A 37 -2.28 18.13 -0.93
C ARG A 37 -3.23 16.96 -0.78
N TYR A 38 -2.83 15.95 -0.03
CA TYR A 38 -3.59 14.69 0.07
C TYR A 38 -4.10 14.40 1.48
N MET A 39 -3.61 15.16 2.47
CA MET A 39 -4.01 15.08 3.88
C MET A 39 -4.08 13.63 4.39
N ILE A 40 -3.11 12.80 3.99
CA ILE A 40 -3.07 11.39 4.39
C ILE A 40 -2.84 11.35 5.90
N PRO A 41 -3.75 10.72 6.67
CA PRO A 41 -3.63 10.76 8.12
C PRO A 41 -2.42 9.94 8.58
N PRO A 42 -1.72 10.36 9.65
CA PRO A 42 -0.55 9.65 10.17
C PRO A 42 -0.83 8.17 10.51
N CYS A 43 -2.08 7.84 10.86
CA CYS A 43 -2.47 6.47 11.13
C CYS A 43 -2.28 5.56 9.92
N PHE A 44 -2.37 6.06 8.67
CA PHE A 44 -2.11 5.30 7.45
C PHE A 44 -0.69 4.72 7.42
N TRP A 45 0.30 5.50 7.89
CA TRP A 45 1.71 5.11 7.94
C TRP A 45 2.08 4.30 9.20
N GLY A 46 1.18 4.28 10.18
CA GLY A 46 1.40 3.64 11.47
C GLY A 46 1.54 2.12 11.42
N ASP A 47 2.13 1.55 12.47
CA ASP A 47 2.42 0.12 12.58
C ASP A 47 1.17 -0.75 12.50
N VAL A 48 0.07 -0.32 13.11
CA VAL A 48 -1.21 -1.04 13.08
C VAL A 48 -1.70 -1.20 11.65
N SER A 49 -1.64 -0.12 10.87
CA SER A 49 -2.02 -0.11 9.45
C SER A 49 -1.08 -0.99 8.62
N ARG A 50 0.24 -0.90 8.88
CA ARG A 50 1.25 -1.68 8.16
C ARG A 50 1.20 -3.19 8.42
N LEU A 51 0.89 -3.58 9.66
CA LEU A 51 0.91 -4.98 10.12
C LEU A 51 -0.46 -5.67 10.11
N GLY A 52 -1.55 -4.90 10.00
CA GLY A 52 -2.90 -5.43 9.93
C GLY A 52 -3.20 -6.16 8.62
N ASN A 53 -4.26 -6.98 8.62
CA ASN A 53 -4.74 -7.70 7.42
C ASN A 53 -5.55 -6.79 6.45
N GLY A 54 -5.62 -5.50 6.75
CA GLY A 54 -6.37 -4.50 6.01
C GLY A 54 -6.98 -3.49 6.95
N PHE A 55 -7.31 -2.32 6.41
CA PHE A 55 -8.02 -1.26 7.13
C PHE A 55 -8.70 -0.34 6.11
N PHE A 56 -9.65 0.45 6.59
CA PHE A 56 -10.32 1.50 5.83
C PHE A 56 -10.54 2.70 6.74
N GLY A 57 -10.41 3.89 6.18
CA GLY A 57 -10.83 5.13 6.83
C GLY A 57 -11.20 6.20 5.81
N CYS A 58 -11.90 7.20 6.29
CA CYS A 58 -12.30 8.36 5.52
C CYS A 58 -12.31 9.61 6.39
N GLN A 59 -12.19 10.76 5.75
CA GLN A 59 -12.26 12.07 6.39
C GLN A 59 -12.81 13.09 5.41
N ASP A 60 -13.72 13.93 5.90
CA ASP A 60 -14.14 15.15 5.19
C ASP A 60 -13.15 16.27 5.50
N ASP A 61 -12.89 17.10 4.48
CA ASP A 61 -12.17 18.35 4.66
C ASP A 61 -13.19 19.47 4.76
N TYR A 62 -12.97 20.38 5.71
CA TYR A 62 -13.86 21.51 5.97
C TYR A 62 -13.11 22.82 5.77
N ASN A 63 -13.77 23.78 5.11
CA ASN A 63 -13.26 25.13 4.99
C ASN A 63 -13.37 25.91 6.32
N GLU A 64 -12.86 27.14 6.37
CA GLU A 64 -12.93 28.02 7.56
C GLU A 64 -14.36 28.30 8.05
N GLU A 65 -15.36 28.13 7.18
CA GLU A 65 -16.79 28.33 7.47
C GLU A 65 -17.46 27.04 7.99
N GLY A 66 -16.71 25.94 8.11
CA GLY A 66 -17.21 24.63 8.53
C GLY A 66 -17.99 23.88 7.45
N LYS A 67 -17.88 24.30 6.18
CA LYS A 67 -18.51 23.62 5.04
C LYS A 67 -17.55 22.59 4.46
N ALA A 68 -18.05 21.38 4.20
CA ALA A 68 -17.27 20.33 3.55
C ALA A 68 -16.82 20.75 2.14
N GLU A 69 -15.52 20.74 1.90
CA GLU A 69 -14.86 21.12 0.64
C GLU A 69 -14.13 19.97 -0.04
N GLY A 70 -14.04 18.82 0.64
CA GLY A 70 -13.39 17.65 0.10
C GLY A 70 -13.68 16.41 0.92
N HIS A 71 -13.31 15.27 0.35
CA HIS A 71 -13.41 13.97 1.00
C HIS A 71 -12.16 13.17 0.65
N GLY A 72 -11.54 12.57 1.66
CA GLY A 72 -10.42 11.67 1.52
C GLY A 72 -10.80 10.28 2.04
N THR A 73 -10.35 9.24 1.34
CA THR A 73 -10.41 7.87 1.86
C THR A 73 -9.05 7.22 1.76
N TRP A 74 -8.81 6.23 2.62
CA TRP A 74 -7.60 5.44 2.57
C TRP A 74 -7.90 4.01 3.01
N PHE A 75 -7.31 3.04 2.33
CA PHE A 75 -7.54 1.65 2.67
C PHE A 75 -6.42 0.74 2.18
N GLN A 76 -6.30 -0.37 2.89
CA GLN A 76 -5.35 -1.44 2.62
C GLN A 76 -6.09 -2.76 2.50
N LEU A 77 -5.71 -3.54 1.49
CA LEU A 77 -6.23 -4.86 1.21
C LEU A 77 -5.07 -5.83 1.00
N LEU A 78 -5.21 -7.06 1.52
CA LEU A 78 -4.19 -8.11 1.44
C LEU A 78 -4.79 -9.39 0.85
N ALA A 79 -4.21 -9.86 -0.26
CA ALA A 79 -4.58 -11.12 -0.89
C ALA A 79 -3.43 -12.12 -0.80
N LYS A 80 -3.70 -13.32 -0.25
CA LYS A 80 -2.70 -14.39 -0.12
C LYS A 80 -2.67 -15.25 -1.37
N ARG A 81 -1.53 -15.32 -2.06
CA ARG A 81 -1.37 -16.15 -3.26
C ARG A 81 -0.24 -17.17 -3.11
N PRO A 82 -0.45 -18.44 -3.49
CA PRO A 82 0.63 -19.39 -3.62
C PRO A 82 1.69 -18.86 -4.60
N SER A 83 2.97 -19.04 -4.28
CA SER A 83 4.07 -18.73 -5.20
C SER A 83 4.61 -20.02 -5.81
N CYS A 84 5.06 -19.95 -7.06
CA CYS A 84 5.80 -21.06 -7.66
C CYS A 84 7.19 -21.16 -7.00
N GLY A 85 7.48 -22.29 -6.36
CA GLY A 85 8.80 -22.58 -5.77
C GLY A 85 8.84 -23.98 -5.17
N ASP A 86 10.01 -24.62 -5.25
CA ASP A 86 10.23 -25.97 -4.72
C ASP A 86 10.12 -25.98 -3.19
N SER A 87 9.05 -26.61 -2.70
CA SER A 87 8.72 -26.64 -1.28
C SER A 87 9.22 -27.90 -0.59
N ALA A 88 10.52 -27.96 -0.29
CA ALA A 88 11.05 -28.95 0.66
C ALA A 88 10.51 -28.73 2.10
N ARG A 89 9.89 -27.57 2.41
CA ARG A 89 9.40 -27.17 3.74
C ARG A 89 7.96 -26.57 3.75
N GLY A 90 7.13 -26.91 2.76
CA GLY A 90 5.74 -26.42 2.65
C GLY A 90 5.55 -25.35 1.56
N THR A 91 4.31 -25.19 1.08
CA THR A 91 4.01 -24.39 -0.11
C THR A 91 4.34 -22.92 0.12
N PRO A 92 5.29 -22.33 -0.64
CA PRO A 92 5.61 -20.92 -0.48
C PRO A 92 4.41 -20.07 -0.93
N TYR A 93 4.16 -18.97 -0.23
CA TYR A 93 3.11 -18.02 -0.56
C TYR A 93 3.66 -16.60 -0.46
N LYS A 94 2.96 -15.68 -1.13
CA LYS A 94 3.21 -14.25 -1.02
C LYS A 94 1.93 -13.51 -0.70
N TRP A 95 2.06 -12.44 0.06
CA TRP A 95 0.99 -11.47 0.28
C TRP A 95 1.05 -10.42 -0.84
N HIS A 96 -0.06 -10.24 -1.53
CA HIS A 96 -0.29 -9.10 -2.40
C HIS A 96 -0.90 -7.98 -1.57
N LYS A 97 -0.08 -7.01 -1.19
CA LYS A 97 -0.49 -5.80 -0.48
C LYS A 97 -0.95 -4.76 -1.49
N MET A 98 -2.08 -4.12 -1.24
CA MET A 98 -2.62 -3.06 -2.08
C MET A 98 -3.07 -1.94 -1.16
N ASP A 99 -2.45 -0.77 -1.32
CA ASP A 99 -2.72 0.41 -0.50
C ASP A 99 -3.19 1.53 -1.42
N PHE A 100 -4.35 2.08 -1.10
CA PHE A 100 -4.98 3.13 -1.87
C PHE A 100 -5.29 4.32 -0.97
N VAL A 101 -5.08 5.52 -1.51
CA VAL A 101 -5.61 6.76 -0.98
C VAL A 101 -6.39 7.42 -2.11
N THR A 102 -7.63 7.84 -1.84
CA THR A 102 -8.40 8.64 -2.78
C THR A 102 -8.67 10.02 -2.19
N LYS A 103 -8.62 11.03 -3.05
CA LYS A 103 -8.94 12.41 -2.70
C LYS A 103 -9.93 12.96 -3.71
N TRP A 104 -11.08 13.41 -3.22
CA TRP A 104 -12.09 14.13 -3.97
C TRP A 104 -12.16 15.57 -3.45
N SER A 105 -12.12 16.54 -4.36
CA SER A 105 -12.29 17.96 -4.10
C SER A 105 -13.05 18.60 -5.27
N PRO A 106 -14.28 19.11 -5.06
CA PRO A 106 -15.04 19.81 -6.09
C PRO A 106 -14.29 21.02 -6.67
N PRO A 107 -14.60 21.41 -7.93
CA PRO A 107 -15.60 20.81 -8.79
C PRO A 107 -15.15 19.50 -9.46
N ASN A 108 -13.85 19.33 -9.76
CA ASN A 108 -13.38 18.25 -10.65
C ASN A 108 -12.05 17.57 -10.22
N GLN A 109 -11.58 17.75 -8.99
CA GLN A 109 -10.31 17.14 -8.57
C GLN A 109 -10.55 15.78 -7.93
N ASN A 110 -10.07 14.74 -8.62
CA ASN A 110 -10.12 13.36 -8.19
C ASN A 110 -8.74 12.74 -8.36
N VAL A 111 -8.18 12.25 -7.26
CA VAL A 111 -6.86 11.60 -7.28
C VAL A 111 -6.96 10.24 -6.61
N VAL A 112 -6.28 9.26 -7.21
CA VAL A 112 -6.03 7.95 -6.61
C VAL A 112 -4.52 7.79 -6.51
N LEU A 113 -4.01 7.56 -5.30
CA LEU A 113 -2.62 7.22 -5.02
C LEU A 113 -2.54 5.73 -4.70
N CYS A 114 -1.57 5.04 -5.31
CA CYS A 114 -1.33 3.61 -5.12
C CYS A 114 0.10 3.39 -4.64
N PHE A 115 0.31 2.76 -3.48
CA PHE A 115 1.67 2.60 -2.91
C PHE A 115 2.25 1.20 -3.09
N SER A 116 1.54 0.14 -2.68
CA SER A 116 2.06 -1.23 -2.70
C SER A 116 1.57 -2.09 -3.88
N THR A 117 0.80 -1.50 -4.79
CA THR A 117 0.18 -2.21 -5.91
C THR A 117 1.23 -2.52 -7.00
N SER A 118 1.25 -3.76 -7.53
CA SER A 118 2.17 -4.13 -8.61
C SER A 118 1.97 -3.30 -9.87
N ARG A 119 3.02 -3.06 -10.65
CA ARG A 119 2.96 -2.25 -11.89
C ARG A 119 1.85 -2.71 -12.84
N ASP A 120 1.73 -4.01 -13.09
CA ASP A 120 0.67 -4.56 -13.93
C ASP A 120 -0.75 -4.20 -13.43
N SER A 121 -0.94 -4.18 -12.11
CA SER A 121 -2.22 -3.81 -11.49
C SER A 121 -2.44 -2.30 -11.51
N GLN A 122 -1.37 -1.49 -11.43
CA GLN A 122 -1.46 -0.04 -11.60
C GLN A 122 -1.85 0.31 -13.04
N ASP A 123 -1.28 -0.37 -14.04
CA ASP A 123 -1.62 -0.18 -15.45
C ASP A 123 -3.07 -0.60 -15.72
N GLN A 124 -3.50 -1.77 -15.22
CA GLN A 124 -4.90 -2.22 -15.31
C GLN A 124 -5.86 -1.22 -14.68
N LEU A 125 -5.56 -0.74 -13.47
CA LEU A 125 -6.39 0.24 -12.78
C LEU A 125 -6.44 1.58 -13.52
N ARG A 126 -5.31 2.06 -14.06
CA ARG A 126 -5.27 3.28 -14.85
C ARG A 126 -6.16 3.15 -16.08
N ASP A 127 -6.04 2.06 -16.82
CA ASP A 127 -6.82 1.84 -18.04
C ASP A 127 -8.33 1.68 -17.71
N ALA A 128 -8.66 1.04 -16.59
CA ALA A 128 -10.03 0.94 -16.09
C ALA A 128 -10.60 2.30 -15.65
N LEU A 129 -9.82 3.13 -14.97
CA LEU A 129 -10.21 4.48 -14.57
C LEU A 129 -10.43 5.37 -15.79
N SER A 130 -9.51 5.35 -16.77
CA SER A 130 -9.66 6.09 -18.03
C SER A 130 -10.93 5.67 -18.76
N SER A 131 -11.09 4.38 -19.06
CA SER A 131 -12.23 3.90 -19.85
C SER A 131 -13.60 4.10 -19.19
N ARG A 132 -13.71 3.94 -17.86
CA ARG A 132 -15.01 3.98 -17.15
C ARG A 132 -15.43 5.36 -16.72
N LEU A 133 -14.47 6.28 -16.52
CA LEU A 133 -14.72 7.64 -16.06
C LEU A 133 -14.57 8.68 -17.17
N GLU A 134 -14.11 8.28 -18.36
CA GLU A 134 -14.17 9.11 -19.56
C GLU A 134 -15.58 9.69 -19.74
N ASN A 135 -15.67 11.03 -19.70
CA ASN A 135 -16.90 11.82 -19.83
C ASN A 135 -17.91 11.73 -18.68
N ARG A 136 -17.56 11.13 -17.54
CA ARG A 136 -18.38 11.21 -16.32
C ARG A 136 -17.90 12.37 -15.44
N ASN A 137 -18.82 13.26 -15.06
CA ASN A 137 -18.56 14.14 -13.94
C ASN A 137 -18.48 13.26 -12.68
N VAL A 138 -17.29 13.18 -12.08
CA VAL A 138 -17.07 12.47 -10.83
C VAL A 138 -17.60 13.33 -9.68
N CYS A 139 -18.92 13.36 -9.55
CA CYS A 139 -19.66 14.14 -8.57
C CYS A 139 -19.71 13.50 -7.18
N ASP A 140 -19.28 12.25 -7.06
CA ASP A 140 -19.34 11.49 -5.81
C ASP A 140 -17.94 10.94 -5.46
N PRO A 141 -17.51 11.06 -4.19
CA PRO A 141 -16.17 10.64 -3.75
C PRO A 141 -15.95 9.13 -3.81
N TYR A 142 -17.01 8.32 -3.87
CA TYR A 142 -16.95 6.87 -3.91
C TYR A 142 -17.01 6.27 -5.32
N MET A 143 -17.27 7.08 -6.35
CA MET A 143 -17.22 6.62 -7.75
C MET A 143 -15.88 5.96 -8.12
N LEU A 144 -14.75 6.53 -7.67
CA LEU A 144 -13.43 5.92 -7.88
C LEU A 144 -13.33 4.52 -7.25
N HIS A 145 -13.96 4.33 -6.09
CA HIS A 145 -13.92 3.06 -5.37
C HIS A 145 -14.62 1.95 -6.15
N THR A 146 -15.66 2.26 -6.93
CA THR A 146 -16.32 1.24 -7.77
C THR A 146 -15.34 0.61 -8.75
N VAL A 147 -14.45 1.41 -9.36
CA VAL A 147 -13.43 0.92 -10.28
C VAL A 147 -12.31 0.21 -9.52
N ILE A 148 -11.84 0.78 -8.41
CA ILE A 148 -10.77 0.17 -7.61
C ILE A 148 -11.20 -1.20 -7.06
N VAL A 149 -12.42 -1.30 -6.53
CA VAL A 149 -12.95 -2.54 -5.96
C VAL A 149 -13.06 -3.63 -7.03
N ASP A 150 -13.52 -3.31 -8.24
CA ASP A 150 -13.58 -4.29 -9.33
C ASP A 150 -12.20 -4.88 -9.67
N GLU A 151 -11.17 -4.02 -9.75
CA GLU A 151 -9.80 -4.48 -10.00
C GLU A 151 -9.26 -5.32 -8.85
N VAL A 152 -9.56 -4.93 -7.61
CA VAL A 152 -9.18 -5.70 -6.42
C VAL A 152 -9.90 -7.05 -6.39
N LEU A 153 -11.19 -7.11 -6.74
CA LEU A 153 -11.94 -8.35 -6.84
C LEU A 153 -11.29 -9.33 -7.82
N SER A 154 -10.76 -8.85 -8.95
CA SER A 154 -10.01 -9.69 -9.89
C SER A 154 -8.74 -10.31 -9.28
N ILE A 155 -8.10 -9.60 -8.34
CA ILE A 155 -6.90 -10.07 -7.64
C ILE A 155 -7.28 -11.14 -6.62
N PHE A 156 -8.36 -10.91 -5.87
CA PHE A 156 -8.92 -11.87 -4.92
C PHE A 156 -9.43 -13.13 -5.59
N ASP A 157 -10.16 -13.02 -6.70
CA ASP A 157 -10.65 -14.15 -7.48
C ASP A 157 -9.50 -15.08 -7.89
N ARG A 158 -8.45 -14.50 -8.51
CA ARG A 158 -7.21 -15.23 -8.84
C ARG A 158 -6.56 -15.86 -7.61
N SER A 159 -6.59 -15.18 -6.47
CA SER A 159 -6.04 -15.68 -5.20
C SER A 159 -6.80 -16.90 -4.68
N VAL A 160 -8.13 -16.81 -4.63
CA VAL A 160 -9.03 -17.85 -4.14
C VAL A 160 -8.93 -19.10 -5.00
N TRP A 161 -8.96 -18.95 -6.33
CA TRP A 161 -8.85 -20.08 -7.23
C TRP A 161 -7.48 -20.75 -7.17
N SER A 162 -6.39 -19.96 -7.08
CA SER A 162 -5.04 -20.51 -6.90
C SER A 162 -4.91 -21.30 -5.59
N LEU A 163 -5.52 -20.83 -4.50
CA LEU A 163 -5.52 -21.54 -3.22
C LEU A 163 -6.36 -22.82 -3.29
N ARG A 164 -7.54 -22.78 -3.93
CA ARG A 164 -8.36 -23.96 -4.17
C ARG A 164 -7.57 -25.03 -4.92
N ASP A 165 -6.92 -24.66 -6.02
CA ASP A 165 -6.18 -25.61 -6.86
C ASP A 165 -5.01 -26.24 -6.10
N LEU A 166 -4.35 -25.47 -5.22
CA LEU A 166 -3.37 -25.98 -4.29
C LEU A 166 -3.98 -27.00 -3.31
N VAL A 167 -5.10 -26.67 -2.65
CA VAL A 167 -5.79 -27.59 -1.73
C VAL A 167 -6.19 -28.87 -2.44
N LEU A 168 -6.79 -28.77 -3.63
CA LEU A 168 -7.16 -29.92 -4.46
C LEU A 168 -5.96 -30.80 -4.80
N SER A 169 -4.79 -30.21 -5.06
CA SER A 169 -3.57 -30.99 -5.33
C SER A 169 -3.12 -31.82 -4.13
N VAL A 170 -3.27 -31.28 -2.91
CA VAL A 170 -2.97 -32.00 -1.67
C VAL A 170 -4.02 -33.08 -1.39
N GLU A 171 -5.30 -32.76 -1.53
CA GLU A 171 -6.40 -33.71 -1.29
C GLU A 171 -6.32 -34.95 -2.19
N LYS A 172 -5.98 -34.76 -3.48
CA LYS A 172 -5.79 -35.88 -4.43
C LYS A 172 -4.65 -36.81 -4.04
N VAL A 173 -3.60 -36.30 -3.39
CA VAL A 173 -2.46 -37.11 -2.91
C VAL A 173 -2.83 -37.88 -1.65
N VAL A 174 -3.69 -37.31 -0.80
CA VAL A 174 -4.10 -37.89 0.49
C VAL A 174 -5.15 -38.99 0.34
N MET A 175 -5.95 -38.98 -0.74
CA MET A 175 -6.89 -40.06 -1.04
C MET A 175 -6.15 -41.40 -1.28
N PRO A 176 -6.28 -42.42 -0.40
CA PRO A 176 -5.64 -43.71 -0.61
C PRO A 176 -6.25 -44.38 -1.85
N ARG A 177 -5.43 -45.03 -2.69
CA ARG A 177 -5.94 -45.96 -3.70
C ARG A 177 -6.90 -46.96 -3.02
N PRO A 178 -8.07 -47.27 -3.61
CA PRO A 178 -8.94 -48.29 -3.06
C PRO A 178 -8.10 -49.56 -2.89
N ARG A 179 -8.12 -50.14 -1.69
CA ARG A 179 -7.52 -51.45 -1.46
C ARG A 179 -8.16 -52.39 -2.48
N ALA A 180 -7.35 -52.95 -3.38
CA ALA A 180 -7.83 -54.01 -4.25
C ALA A 180 -8.42 -55.10 -3.35
N CYS A 181 -9.68 -55.44 -3.57
CA CYS A 181 -10.31 -56.57 -2.91
C CYS A 181 -9.53 -57.82 -3.32
N GLU A 182 -8.86 -58.46 -2.35
CA GLU A 182 -8.39 -59.85 -2.46
C GLU A 182 -9.56 -60.82 -2.42
#